data_AF-A0A357QP55-F1
#
_entry.id   AF-A0A357QP55-F1
#
_cell.length_a   1.000
_cell.length_b   1.000
_cell.length_c   1.000
_cell.angle_alpha   90.00
_cell.angle_beta   90.00
_cell.angle_gamma   90.00
#
_symmetry.space_group_name_H-M   'P 1'
#
loop_
_entity.id
_entity.type
_entity.pdbx_description
1 polymer ?
#
loop_
_entity_poly.entity_id
_entity_poly.type
_entity_poly.pdbx_seq_one_letter_code
_entity_poly.pdbx_strand_id
1 'polypeptide(L)'
;MLCLSIFSQGVVVNAGYFIVQPSTNVVITGNGNWTNNATATLNIGSWVRFSGNAIQRIQGTNTTAFSNLDANNSTSVFVQRDISINTSLQLTLGYFDLRGAITTLGNTASVTGGETETKRLRSTSNAGGTDDGYGIGTVRTTRVNPTGNVANLGLDFTPAAALGNTLLIRGHLRQAGSGSFTGNYSIFRYYEIQPTVQSNLTINAHNYLHAELNGHTEANLQMYQWFNGGGPNFWTPRAGTINTVANTANSTTQTNVLTFYKVTLGSITIPLPVELLNFSAKCDNPSIEINWQTASELNNDYFTVEKSPDGLNFTPLTMIPSRGNSSEIVEYSTFDFSPFSGNNYYRLLQTDLDGTETYFELITVNCSQENIVEDILPVSPSVYNVDAIVRGKSGSNYTIVLTDVLGQIISSKNIILSGSQETVNVYENILATGVYFLTMRSAENQISKQIVIGF
;
A
#
# COMPACT_ATOMS: atom_id res chain seq x y z
N MET A 1 -47.46 19.92 4.60
CA MET A 1 -46.90 19.31 5.83
C MET A 1 -45.79 18.36 5.36
N LEU A 2 -44.52 18.72 5.54
CA LEU A 2 -43.39 17.84 5.20
C LEU A 2 -43.39 16.68 6.22
N CYS A 3 -43.70 15.47 5.78
CA CYS A 3 -43.62 14.29 6.64
C CYS A 3 -42.14 13.88 6.73
N LEU A 4 -41.56 13.98 7.93
CA LEU A 4 -40.19 13.58 8.22
C LEU A 4 -40.20 12.26 8.98
N SER A 5 -39.62 11.23 8.39
CA SER A 5 -39.50 9.90 8.99
C SER A 5 -38.02 9.57 9.22
N ILE A 6 -37.63 9.38 10.48
CA ILE A 6 -36.25 9.10 10.87
C ILE A 6 -36.12 7.62 11.28
N PHE A 7 -35.16 6.92 10.69
CA PHE A 7 -34.89 5.50 10.93
C PHE A 7 -33.44 5.30 11.39
N SER A 8 -33.24 5.04 12.68
CA SER A 8 -31.90 4.79 13.25
C SER A 8 -31.38 3.37 13.02
N GLN A 9 -32.28 2.40 12.84
CA GLN A 9 -31.93 1.00 12.54
C GLN A 9 -31.92 0.69 11.04
N GLY A 10 -32.14 1.69 10.18
CA GLY A 10 -32.28 1.48 8.74
C GLY A 10 -33.71 1.20 8.28
N VAL A 11 -33.84 0.95 6.98
CA VAL A 11 -35.08 0.58 6.31
C VAL A 11 -34.85 -0.77 5.63
N VAL A 12 -35.69 -1.76 5.95
CA VAL A 12 -35.64 -3.10 5.34
C VAL A 12 -37.01 -3.41 4.73
N VAL A 13 -37.05 -3.49 3.41
CA VAL A 13 -38.25 -3.86 2.65
C VAL A 13 -38.12 -5.34 2.28
N ASN A 14 -38.56 -6.24 3.18
CA ASN A 14 -38.36 -7.68 3.00
C ASN A 14 -39.45 -8.36 2.16
N ALA A 15 -40.68 -7.83 2.19
CA ALA A 15 -41.82 -8.30 1.43
C ALA A 15 -42.83 -7.15 1.23
N GLY A 16 -43.72 -7.28 0.25
CA GLY A 16 -44.77 -6.28 -0.02
C GLY A 16 -44.26 -4.97 -0.63
N TYR A 17 -44.97 -3.88 -0.32
CA TYR A 17 -44.74 -2.56 -0.89
C TYR A 17 -44.31 -1.56 0.18
N PHE A 18 -43.20 -0.86 -0.06
CA PHE A 18 -42.82 0.34 0.67
C PHE A 18 -42.95 1.54 -0.26
N ILE A 19 -43.85 2.48 0.07
CA ILE A 19 -44.14 3.63 -0.78
C ILE A 19 -43.74 4.90 -0.05
N VAL A 20 -42.83 5.68 -0.63
CA VAL A 20 -42.49 7.02 -0.16
C VAL A 20 -43.24 8.04 -1.02
N GLN A 21 -44.15 8.77 -0.40
CA GLN A 21 -44.99 9.76 -1.08
C GLN A 21 -44.20 11.01 -1.47
N PRO A 22 -44.66 11.79 -2.47
CA PRO A 22 -44.07 13.08 -2.79
C PRO A 22 -43.93 13.96 -1.55
N SER A 23 -42.88 14.80 -1.51
CA SER A 23 -42.60 15.71 -0.39
C SER A 23 -42.42 15.03 0.97
N THR A 24 -42.09 13.74 0.98
CA THR A 24 -41.71 12.99 2.18
C THR A 24 -40.20 12.84 2.25
N ASN A 25 -39.64 13.04 3.44
CA ASN A 25 -38.22 12.88 3.70
C ASN A 25 -37.99 11.66 4.59
N VAL A 26 -37.31 10.65 4.04
CA VAL A 26 -36.82 9.49 4.78
C VAL A 26 -35.37 9.76 5.16
N VAL A 27 -35.08 9.82 6.46
CA VAL A 27 -33.72 10.06 6.97
C VAL A 27 -33.24 8.81 7.68
N ILE A 28 -32.13 8.25 7.22
CA ILE A 28 -31.50 7.08 7.82
C ILE A 28 -30.29 7.54 8.61
N THR A 29 -30.24 7.27 9.90
CA THR A 29 -29.20 7.77 10.83
C THR A 29 -28.37 6.63 11.42
N GLY A 30 -27.30 6.98 12.15
CA GLY A 30 -26.42 6.02 12.79
C GLY A 30 -25.74 5.08 11.79
N ASN A 31 -25.84 3.78 12.04
CA ASN A 31 -25.35 2.71 11.15
C ASN A 31 -26.48 2.02 10.35
N GLY A 32 -27.67 2.64 10.30
CA GLY A 32 -28.81 2.10 9.57
C GLY A 32 -28.58 2.05 8.06
N ASN A 33 -28.99 0.95 7.42
CA ASN A 33 -28.85 0.72 5.98
C ASN A 33 -30.18 0.85 5.25
N TRP A 34 -30.15 1.04 3.94
CA TRP A 34 -31.29 0.82 3.05
C TRP A 34 -31.18 -0.57 2.42
N THR A 35 -32.13 -1.46 2.71
CA THR A 35 -32.18 -2.83 2.19
C THR A 35 -33.49 -3.06 1.45
N ASN A 36 -33.43 -3.23 0.13
CA ASN A 36 -34.61 -3.51 -0.69
C ASN A 36 -34.60 -4.95 -1.22
N ASN A 37 -35.46 -5.80 -0.67
CA ASN A 37 -35.65 -7.18 -1.14
C ASN A 37 -37.04 -7.40 -1.77
N ALA A 38 -37.86 -6.36 -1.89
CA ALA A 38 -39.21 -6.42 -2.47
C ALA A 38 -39.49 -5.16 -3.30
N THR A 39 -40.71 -4.61 -3.25
CA THR A 39 -41.08 -3.42 -4.03
C THR A 39 -40.95 -2.16 -3.19
N ALA A 40 -39.99 -1.30 -3.54
CA ALA A 40 -39.85 0.05 -3.00
C ALA A 40 -40.17 1.09 -4.07
N THR A 41 -41.22 1.89 -3.87
CA THR A 41 -41.65 2.94 -4.80
C THR A 41 -41.40 4.30 -4.16
N LEU A 42 -40.43 5.05 -4.68
CA LEU A 42 -40.14 6.40 -4.23
C LEU A 42 -40.65 7.41 -5.24
N ASN A 43 -41.80 8.02 -4.93
CA ASN A 43 -42.47 8.94 -5.84
C ASN A 43 -41.65 10.21 -6.07
N ILE A 44 -41.81 10.82 -7.23
CA ILE A 44 -41.10 12.05 -7.61
C ILE A 44 -41.34 13.13 -6.55
N GLY A 45 -40.26 13.80 -6.11
CA GLY A 45 -40.28 14.81 -5.06
C GLY A 45 -40.07 14.26 -3.64
N SER A 46 -39.96 12.93 -3.48
CA SER A 46 -39.51 12.31 -2.23
C SER A 46 -37.98 12.38 -2.07
N TRP A 47 -37.50 12.33 -0.83
CA TRP A 47 -36.08 12.31 -0.49
C TRP A 47 -35.72 11.12 0.39
N VAL A 48 -34.56 10.53 0.12
CA VAL A 48 -33.87 9.63 1.06
C VAL A 48 -32.52 10.24 1.40
N ARG A 49 -32.29 10.52 2.68
CA ARG A 49 -31.04 11.06 3.21
C ARG A 49 -30.33 10.04 4.07
N PHE A 50 -29.07 9.77 3.74
CA PHE A 50 -28.15 8.98 4.56
C PHE A 50 -27.38 9.94 5.45
N SER A 51 -27.72 9.98 6.74
CA SER A 51 -27.20 10.94 7.73
C SER A 51 -26.45 10.26 8.88
N GLY A 52 -25.74 9.18 8.58
CA GLY A 52 -24.96 8.40 9.54
C GLY A 52 -23.55 8.93 9.82
N ASN A 53 -22.95 8.37 10.88
CA ASN A 53 -21.55 8.58 11.28
C ASN A 53 -20.71 7.29 11.18
N ALA A 54 -21.26 6.29 10.49
CA ALA A 54 -20.62 5.02 10.15
C ALA A 54 -21.02 4.67 8.71
N ILE A 55 -20.37 3.67 8.13
CA ILE A 55 -20.70 3.20 6.77
C ILE A 55 -22.17 2.77 6.72
N GLN A 56 -22.94 3.45 5.87
CA GLN A 56 -24.32 3.07 5.53
C GLN A 56 -24.33 2.43 4.13
N ARG A 57 -25.21 1.45 3.93
CA ARG A 57 -25.27 0.66 2.70
C ARG A 57 -26.60 0.84 2.00
N ILE A 58 -26.53 0.89 0.68
CA ILE A 58 -27.67 0.66 -0.23
C ILE A 58 -27.49 -0.73 -0.80
N GLN A 59 -28.35 -1.65 -0.37
CA GLN A 59 -28.19 -3.09 -0.60
C GLN A 59 -29.56 -3.77 -0.77
N GLY A 60 -29.53 -5.10 -0.89
CA GLY A 60 -30.70 -5.95 -1.07
C GLY A 60 -30.69 -6.69 -2.40
N THR A 61 -31.70 -7.51 -2.62
CA THR A 61 -31.84 -8.33 -3.84
C THR A 61 -32.44 -7.56 -5.02
N ASN A 62 -33.16 -6.45 -4.77
CA ASN A 62 -33.80 -5.64 -5.80
C ASN A 62 -33.13 -4.28 -5.95
N THR A 63 -33.14 -3.75 -7.17
CA THR A 63 -32.73 -2.37 -7.44
C THR A 63 -33.72 -1.39 -6.78
N THR A 64 -33.23 -0.21 -6.40
CA THR A 64 -34.08 0.88 -5.90
C THR A 64 -34.00 2.07 -6.83
N ALA A 65 -35.16 2.60 -7.22
CA ALA A 65 -35.27 3.85 -7.96
C ALA A 65 -35.61 4.99 -6.99
N PHE A 66 -34.63 5.80 -6.62
CA PHE A 66 -34.81 6.97 -5.77
C PHE A 66 -35.31 8.16 -6.58
N SER A 67 -36.15 9.01 -6.00
CA SER A 67 -36.43 10.33 -6.60
C SER A 67 -35.25 11.27 -6.34
N ASN A 68 -35.03 11.64 -5.09
CA ASN A 68 -33.85 12.38 -4.64
C ASN A 68 -33.12 11.55 -3.58
N LEU A 69 -31.79 11.56 -3.65
CA LEU A 69 -30.91 10.90 -2.70
C LEU A 69 -29.90 11.92 -2.19
N ASP A 70 -29.74 12.00 -0.87
CA ASP A 70 -28.75 12.86 -0.22
C ASP A 70 -27.73 12.00 0.54
N ALA A 71 -26.48 12.03 0.07
CA ALA A 71 -25.33 11.48 0.76
C ALA A 71 -24.83 12.53 1.76
N ASN A 72 -25.27 12.40 3.01
CA ASN A 72 -24.88 13.26 4.13
C ASN A 72 -24.23 12.45 5.25
N ASN A 73 -23.27 11.60 4.90
CA ASN A 73 -22.69 10.64 5.82
C ASN A 73 -21.22 10.99 6.05
N SER A 74 -20.78 11.18 7.29
CA SER A 74 -19.40 11.60 7.58
C SER A 74 -18.34 10.52 7.29
N THR A 75 -18.76 9.28 7.03
CA THR A 75 -17.89 8.16 6.69
C THR A 75 -18.02 7.82 5.20
N SER A 76 -19.10 7.14 4.81
CA SER A 76 -19.38 6.80 3.42
C SER A 76 -20.78 6.17 3.28
N VAL A 77 -21.41 6.37 2.13
CA VAL A 77 -22.57 5.60 1.67
C VAL A 77 -22.09 4.61 0.61
N PHE A 78 -22.11 3.32 0.95
CA PHE A 78 -21.71 2.24 0.04
C PHE A 78 -22.90 1.79 -0.81
N VAL A 79 -22.75 1.87 -2.13
CA VAL A 79 -23.72 1.35 -3.09
C VAL A 79 -23.31 -0.07 -3.46
N GLN A 80 -24.00 -1.06 -2.91
CA GLN A 80 -23.73 -2.48 -3.15
C GLN A 80 -24.68 -3.09 -4.18
N ARG A 81 -25.65 -2.31 -4.65
CA ARG A 81 -26.51 -2.66 -5.76
C ARG A 81 -26.80 -1.47 -6.66
N ASP A 82 -26.95 -1.73 -7.95
CA ASP A 82 -27.35 -0.74 -8.95
C ASP A 82 -28.65 -0.09 -8.52
N ILE A 83 -28.69 1.21 -8.73
CA ILE A 83 -29.79 2.07 -8.37
C ILE A 83 -30.07 3.01 -9.53
N SER A 84 -31.25 3.60 -9.52
CA SER A 84 -31.53 4.79 -10.32
C SER A 84 -31.88 5.97 -9.44
N ILE A 85 -31.56 7.17 -9.92
CA ILE A 85 -31.88 8.43 -9.26
C ILE A 85 -32.57 9.32 -10.30
N ASN A 86 -33.85 9.57 -10.09
CA ASN A 86 -34.70 10.22 -11.10
C ASN A 86 -34.56 11.73 -11.13
N THR A 87 -34.11 12.38 -10.04
CA THR A 87 -34.11 13.84 -9.92
C THR A 87 -32.80 14.42 -9.40
N SER A 88 -32.30 14.01 -8.23
CA SER A 88 -31.06 14.59 -7.70
C SER A 88 -30.27 13.62 -6.84
N LEU A 89 -28.95 13.56 -7.09
CA LEU A 89 -27.97 12.98 -6.18
C LEU A 89 -27.22 14.12 -5.50
N GLN A 90 -27.63 14.46 -4.28
CA GLN A 90 -27.00 15.52 -3.49
C GLN A 90 -25.84 14.95 -2.68
N LEU A 91 -24.68 15.59 -2.76
CA LEU A 91 -23.50 15.29 -1.96
C LEU A 91 -23.33 16.38 -0.89
N THR A 92 -23.91 16.13 0.28
CA THR A 92 -23.84 17.07 1.41
C THR A 92 -22.60 16.84 2.25
N LEU A 93 -22.26 15.57 2.55
CA LEU A 93 -21.14 15.21 3.42
C LEU A 93 -20.62 13.80 3.11
N GLY A 94 -19.30 13.66 3.14
CA GLY A 94 -18.56 12.41 2.93
C GLY A 94 -18.76 11.79 1.55
N TYR A 95 -18.38 10.52 1.44
CA TYR A 95 -18.31 9.85 0.16
C TYR A 95 -19.60 9.14 -0.23
N PHE A 96 -19.93 9.20 -1.52
CA PHE A 96 -20.89 8.29 -2.13
C PHE A 96 -20.11 7.27 -2.96
N ASP A 97 -19.90 6.10 -2.38
CA ASP A 97 -18.98 5.09 -2.89
C ASP A 97 -19.74 4.05 -3.69
N LEU A 98 -19.45 4.01 -4.98
CA LEU A 98 -20.13 3.16 -5.95
C LEU A 98 -19.70 1.71 -5.84
N ARG A 99 -18.55 1.43 -5.22
CA ARG A 99 -17.99 0.10 -5.03
C ARG A 99 -17.85 -0.66 -6.36
N GLY A 100 -18.83 -1.51 -6.71
CA GLY A 100 -18.93 -2.17 -8.01
C GLY A 100 -20.27 -1.99 -8.71
N ALA A 101 -21.13 -1.10 -8.19
CA ALA A 101 -22.48 -0.89 -8.67
C ALA A 101 -22.59 0.28 -9.66
N ILE A 102 -23.66 0.25 -10.45
CA ILE A 102 -24.02 1.28 -11.42
C ILE A 102 -25.12 2.16 -10.82
N THR A 103 -24.83 3.47 -10.72
CA THR A 103 -25.86 4.48 -10.41
C THR A 103 -26.32 5.13 -11.70
N THR A 104 -27.59 4.93 -12.07
CA THR A 104 -28.17 5.51 -13.29
C THR A 104 -28.95 6.79 -12.96
N LEU A 105 -28.48 7.93 -13.46
CA LEU A 105 -29.19 9.20 -13.32
C LEU A 105 -30.26 9.32 -14.42
N GLY A 106 -31.47 9.75 -14.05
CA GLY A 106 -32.56 10.06 -14.98
C GLY A 106 -32.23 11.19 -15.95
N ASN A 107 -33.10 11.41 -16.93
CA ASN A 107 -32.86 12.31 -18.08
C ASN A 107 -32.69 13.79 -17.72
N THR A 108 -33.12 14.20 -16.52
CA THR A 108 -32.96 15.55 -15.99
C THR A 108 -32.16 15.58 -14.68
N ALA A 109 -31.74 14.41 -14.19
CA ALA A 109 -31.05 14.30 -12.93
C ALA A 109 -29.60 14.75 -13.04
N SER A 110 -29.08 15.26 -11.92
CA SER A 110 -27.69 15.69 -11.79
C SER A 110 -27.14 15.38 -10.40
N VAL A 111 -25.81 15.33 -10.33
CA VAL A 111 -25.08 15.39 -9.07
C VAL A 111 -25.08 16.84 -8.57
N THR A 112 -25.43 17.06 -7.31
CA THR A 112 -25.53 18.40 -6.70
C THR A 112 -24.77 18.46 -5.37
N GLY A 113 -24.69 19.65 -4.78
CA GLY A 113 -23.94 19.89 -3.53
C GLY A 113 -22.46 20.24 -3.73
N GLY A 114 -21.92 20.05 -4.94
CA GLY A 114 -20.53 20.35 -5.29
C GLY A 114 -19.56 19.31 -4.72
N GLU A 115 -18.76 18.68 -5.56
CA GLU A 115 -17.73 17.75 -5.11
C GLU A 115 -16.52 18.50 -4.53
N THR A 116 -15.88 17.91 -3.52
CA THR A 116 -14.63 18.37 -2.92
C THR A 116 -13.78 17.16 -2.54
N GLU A 117 -12.57 17.39 -2.05
CA GLU A 117 -11.66 16.32 -1.59
C GLU A 117 -12.30 15.39 -0.54
N THR A 118 -13.23 15.90 0.27
CA THR A 118 -13.85 15.16 1.39
C THR A 118 -15.29 14.73 1.14
N LYS A 119 -15.90 15.16 0.01
CA LYS A 119 -17.24 14.72 -0.39
C LYS A 119 -17.34 14.59 -1.90
N ARG A 120 -17.50 13.37 -2.39
CA ARG A 120 -17.48 13.09 -3.83
C ARG A 120 -18.02 11.70 -4.13
N LEU A 121 -18.32 11.49 -5.41
CA LEU A 121 -18.40 10.17 -5.98
C LEU A 121 -17.01 9.53 -5.96
N ARG A 122 -16.94 8.28 -5.54
CA ARG A 122 -15.73 7.45 -5.59
C ARG A 122 -16.11 6.00 -5.82
N SER A 123 -15.12 5.13 -6.00
CA SER A 123 -15.37 3.70 -6.15
C SER A 123 -14.19 2.92 -5.60
N THR A 124 -14.43 2.22 -4.51
CA THR A 124 -13.42 1.39 -3.83
C THR A 124 -13.66 -0.10 -4.07
N SER A 125 -12.64 -0.93 -3.86
CA SER A 125 -12.70 -2.38 -4.13
C SER A 125 -13.82 -3.08 -3.38
N ASN A 126 -14.67 -3.84 -4.09
CA ASN A 126 -15.71 -4.70 -3.50
C ASN A 126 -15.19 -5.69 -2.45
N ALA A 127 -13.90 -6.06 -2.49
CA ALA A 127 -13.26 -6.99 -1.56
C ALA A 127 -12.96 -6.39 -0.17
N GLY A 128 -13.35 -5.13 0.08
CA GLY A 128 -13.31 -4.51 1.42
C GLY A 128 -12.24 -3.45 1.60
N GLY A 129 -11.45 -3.14 0.56
CA GLY A 129 -10.50 -2.02 0.59
C GLY A 129 -11.21 -0.66 0.63
N THR A 130 -10.52 0.33 1.19
CA THR A 130 -10.92 1.74 1.24
C THR A 130 -10.18 2.60 0.23
N ASP A 131 -9.42 1.99 -0.67
CA ASP A 131 -8.59 2.71 -1.63
C ASP A 131 -9.37 3.04 -2.90
N ASP A 132 -9.18 4.26 -3.37
CA ASP A 132 -9.73 4.71 -4.64
C ASP A 132 -9.05 4.09 -5.83
N GLY A 133 -9.76 4.07 -6.97
CA GLY A 133 -9.20 3.57 -8.21
C GLY A 133 -9.34 2.07 -8.40
N TYR A 134 -9.86 1.33 -7.43
CA TYR A 134 -9.98 -0.13 -7.48
C TYR A 134 -11.41 -0.64 -7.65
N GLY A 135 -12.42 0.21 -7.41
CA GLY A 135 -13.82 -0.15 -7.62
C GLY A 135 -14.27 0.04 -9.06
N ILE A 136 -15.00 -0.94 -9.60
CA ILE A 136 -15.55 -0.89 -10.97
C ILE A 136 -16.88 -0.13 -11.07
N GLY A 137 -17.39 0.40 -9.96
CA GLY A 137 -18.64 1.16 -9.93
C GLY A 137 -18.62 2.41 -10.81
N THR A 138 -19.79 2.76 -11.38
CA THR A 138 -19.93 3.88 -12.33
C THR A 138 -21.20 4.69 -12.07
N VAL A 139 -21.16 5.96 -12.47
CA VAL A 139 -22.37 6.79 -12.62
C VAL A 139 -22.61 7.01 -14.10
N ARG A 140 -23.86 6.81 -14.55
CA ARG A 140 -24.19 6.95 -15.97
C ARG A 140 -25.50 7.67 -16.21
N THR A 141 -25.65 8.24 -17.39
CA THR A 141 -26.89 8.88 -17.82
C THR A 141 -27.02 8.96 -19.33
N THR A 142 -28.24 8.97 -19.86
CA THR A 142 -28.49 9.12 -21.30
C THR A 142 -29.10 10.48 -21.59
N ARG A 143 -28.59 11.20 -22.58
CA ARG A 143 -29.11 12.50 -23.03
C ARG A 143 -29.25 12.55 -24.54
N VAL A 144 -30.17 13.36 -25.02
CA VAL A 144 -30.29 13.70 -26.44
C VAL A 144 -29.36 14.88 -26.72
N ASN A 145 -28.44 14.72 -27.66
CA ASN A 145 -27.48 15.76 -28.10
C ASN A 145 -26.79 16.51 -26.95
N PRO A 146 -26.17 15.82 -25.97
CA PRO A 146 -25.57 16.49 -24.84
C PRO A 146 -24.38 17.38 -25.23
N THR A 147 -24.20 18.47 -24.50
CA THR A 147 -23.05 19.39 -24.54
C THR A 147 -22.85 20.00 -23.14
N GLY A 148 -21.64 20.47 -22.83
CA GLY A 148 -21.25 21.00 -21.53
C GLY A 148 -21.01 19.91 -20.47
N ASN A 149 -20.94 20.32 -19.20
CA ASN A 149 -20.82 19.41 -18.05
C ASN A 149 -22.16 18.72 -17.72
N VAL A 150 -22.47 17.68 -18.48
CA VAL A 150 -23.77 17.00 -18.40
C VAL A 150 -23.94 16.29 -17.06
N ALA A 151 -25.10 16.51 -16.42
CA ALA A 151 -25.47 15.96 -15.12
C ALA A 151 -24.44 16.24 -14.00
N ASN A 152 -23.57 17.25 -14.19
CA ASN A 152 -22.45 17.57 -13.30
C ASN A 152 -21.50 16.39 -13.07
N LEU A 153 -21.29 15.55 -14.08
CA LEU A 153 -20.36 14.42 -13.96
C LEU A 153 -18.88 14.85 -13.96
N GLY A 154 -18.57 16.08 -14.31
CA GLY A 154 -17.22 16.66 -14.23
C GLY A 154 -16.46 16.68 -15.56
N LEU A 155 -17.08 16.26 -16.66
CA LEU A 155 -16.53 16.39 -18.01
C LEU A 155 -17.37 17.38 -18.81
N ASP A 156 -16.78 18.53 -19.14
CA ASP A 156 -17.33 19.51 -20.07
C ASP A 156 -16.82 19.23 -21.49
N PHE A 157 -17.73 19.07 -22.43
CA PHE A 157 -17.39 18.83 -23.83
C PHE A 157 -18.34 19.53 -24.79
N THR A 158 -17.87 19.83 -26.00
CA THR A 158 -18.65 20.37 -27.10
C THR A 158 -18.54 19.46 -28.31
N PRO A 159 -19.64 18.86 -28.79
CA PRO A 159 -19.63 18.07 -30.01
C PRO A 159 -19.68 18.97 -31.24
N ALA A 160 -19.02 18.55 -32.33
CA ALA A 160 -19.03 19.27 -33.61
C ALA A 160 -20.37 19.14 -34.38
N ALA A 161 -21.22 18.18 -33.98
CA ALA A 161 -22.54 17.92 -34.55
C ALA A 161 -23.44 17.24 -33.50
N ALA A 162 -24.74 17.15 -33.78
CA ALA A 162 -25.69 16.45 -32.93
C ALA A 162 -25.30 14.97 -32.72
N LEU A 163 -25.24 14.52 -31.46
CA LEU A 163 -24.81 13.16 -31.07
C LEU A 163 -25.95 12.11 -31.04
N GLY A 164 -27.19 12.55 -31.24
CA GLY A 164 -28.39 11.75 -31.00
C GLY A 164 -28.52 11.37 -29.51
N ASN A 165 -29.14 10.21 -29.24
CA ASN A 165 -29.13 9.64 -27.89
C ASN A 165 -27.70 9.22 -27.55
N THR A 166 -27.20 9.68 -26.41
CA THR A 166 -25.81 9.49 -26.00
C THR A 166 -25.77 8.99 -24.57
N LEU A 167 -25.16 7.83 -24.35
CA LEU A 167 -24.85 7.33 -23.03
C LEU A 167 -23.54 7.94 -22.55
N LEU A 168 -23.57 8.53 -21.36
CA LEU A 168 -22.45 9.14 -20.69
C LEU A 168 -22.15 8.34 -19.43
N ILE A 169 -20.89 8.01 -19.20
CA ILE A 169 -20.43 7.23 -18.06
C ILE A 169 -19.26 7.98 -17.42
N ARG A 170 -19.31 8.16 -16.10
CA ARG A 170 -18.15 8.46 -15.26
C ARG A 170 -17.80 7.20 -14.49
N GLY A 171 -16.58 6.71 -14.69
CA GLY A 171 -16.02 5.62 -13.91
C GLY A 171 -14.90 6.10 -13.01
N HIS A 172 -14.62 5.30 -11.99
CA HIS A 172 -13.68 5.63 -10.93
C HIS A 172 -12.56 4.58 -10.76
N LEU A 173 -12.49 3.63 -11.70
CA LEU A 173 -11.40 2.67 -11.77
C LEU A 173 -10.19 3.32 -12.48
N ARG A 174 -8.99 3.18 -11.91
CA ARG A 174 -7.76 3.58 -12.61
C ARG A 174 -7.62 2.78 -13.89
N GLN A 175 -7.18 3.42 -14.96
CA GLN A 175 -7.00 2.78 -16.26
C GLN A 175 -5.55 2.37 -16.40
N ALA A 176 -5.30 1.10 -16.67
CA ALA A 176 -3.96 0.62 -16.98
C ALA A 176 -3.44 1.26 -18.27
N GLY A 177 -2.20 1.72 -18.23
CA GLY A 177 -1.50 2.24 -19.39
C GLY A 177 -1.22 1.12 -20.39
N SER A 178 -1.46 1.39 -21.66
CA SER A 178 -0.94 0.57 -22.77
C SER A 178 -0.51 1.51 -23.90
N GLY A 179 0.63 1.22 -24.52
CA GLY A 179 1.22 2.09 -25.55
C GLY A 179 1.91 3.33 -24.96
N SER A 180 1.51 4.54 -25.38
CA SER A 180 2.14 5.83 -25.03
C SER A 180 1.73 6.41 -23.67
N PHE A 181 1.08 5.62 -22.82
CA PHE A 181 0.62 6.03 -21.50
C PHE A 181 1.77 5.95 -20.50
N THR A 182 2.36 7.08 -20.13
CA THR A 182 3.55 7.15 -19.28
C THR A 182 3.14 7.35 -17.81
N GLY A 183 2.90 6.25 -17.10
CA GLY A 183 2.56 6.31 -15.66
C GLY A 183 2.02 5.03 -15.02
N ASN A 184 2.05 3.90 -15.74
CA ASN A 184 1.45 2.59 -15.43
C ASN A 184 -0.09 2.62 -15.24
N TYR A 185 -0.66 3.64 -14.59
CA TYR A 185 -2.09 3.84 -14.39
C TYR A 185 -2.51 5.30 -14.48
N SER A 186 -3.74 5.57 -14.90
CA SER A 186 -4.36 6.91 -14.88
C SER A 186 -4.71 7.39 -13.48
N ILE A 187 -5.18 8.64 -13.40
CA ILE A 187 -5.95 9.11 -12.25
C ILE A 187 -7.16 8.19 -11.99
N PHE A 188 -7.77 8.29 -10.81
CA PHE A 188 -8.93 7.47 -10.39
C PHE A 188 -10.25 7.89 -11.06
N ARG A 189 -10.20 8.42 -12.28
CA ARG A 189 -11.37 8.89 -13.03
C ARG A 189 -11.21 8.68 -14.53
N TYR A 190 -12.24 8.15 -15.15
CA TYR A 190 -12.36 8.13 -16.61
C TYR A 190 -13.79 8.43 -17.02
N TYR A 191 -13.96 8.80 -18.28
CA TYR A 191 -15.26 9.01 -18.88
C TYR A 191 -15.44 8.18 -20.13
N GLU A 192 -16.67 7.75 -20.38
CA GLU A 192 -17.09 7.21 -21.67
C GLU A 192 -18.27 8.01 -22.22
N ILE A 193 -18.21 8.33 -23.51
CA ILE A 193 -19.28 8.98 -24.27
C ILE A 193 -19.61 8.07 -25.44
N GLN A 194 -20.81 7.50 -25.43
CA GLN A 194 -21.27 6.53 -26.42
C GLN A 194 -22.45 7.14 -27.19
N PRO A 195 -22.19 7.92 -28.25
CA PRO A 195 -23.23 8.57 -29.02
C PRO A 195 -23.84 7.62 -30.06
N THR A 196 -25.13 7.79 -30.35
CA THR A 196 -25.77 7.12 -31.51
C THR A 196 -25.36 7.72 -32.85
N VAL A 197 -24.96 8.99 -32.86
CA VAL A 197 -24.44 9.69 -34.04
C VAL A 197 -23.02 10.16 -33.76
N GLN A 198 -22.06 9.67 -34.53
CA GLN A 198 -20.65 9.95 -34.32
C GLN A 198 -20.31 11.39 -34.66
N SER A 199 -19.56 12.06 -33.79
CA SER A 199 -19.11 13.44 -34.00
C SER A 199 -17.86 13.74 -33.19
N ASN A 200 -16.96 14.56 -33.73
CA ASN A 200 -15.78 15.02 -33.01
C ASN A 200 -16.17 15.75 -31.72
N LEU A 201 -15.41 15.53 -30.65
CA LEU A 201 -15.63 16.21 -29.38
C LEU A 201 -14.43 17.10 -29.03
N THR A 202 -14.71 18.33 -28.63
CA THR A 202 -13.76 19.14 -27.88
C THR A 202 -14.04 18.91 -26.40
N ILE A 203 -13.05 18.50 -25.61
CA ILE A 203 -13.14 18.46 -24.16
C ILE A 203 -12.67 19.81 -23.64
N ASN A 204 -13.63 20.62 -23.19
CA ASN A 204 -13.36 21.96 -22.67
C ASN A 204 -12.76 21.90 -21.26
N ALA A 205 -13.22 20.94 -20.44
CA ALA A 205 -12.69 20.72 -19.11
C ALA A 205 -12.96 19.29 -18.63
N HIS A 206 -11.89 18.53 -18.37
CA HIS A 206 -11.90 17.36 -17.51
C HIS A 206 -11.53 17.81 -16.09
N ASN A 207 -12.54 17.98 -15.24
CA ASN A 207 -12.34 18.38 -13.84
C ASN A 207 -11.80 17.18 -13.05
N TYR A 208 -10.87 17.43 -12.13
CA TYR A 208 -10.32 16.42 -11.24
C TYR A 208 -10.15 16.99 -9.82
N LEU A 209 -9.94 16.10 -8.86
CA LEU A 209 -9.60 16.41 -7.47
C LEU A 209 -8.22 15.86 -7.14
N HIS A 210 -7.51 16.45 -6.18
CA HIS A 210 -6.16 16.01 -5.81
C HIS A 210 -6.19 14.57 -5.27
N ALA A 211 -7.23 14.21 -4.54
CA ALA A 211 -7.43 12.84 -4.03
C ALA A 211 -7.60 11.79 -5.15
N GLU A 212 -7.74 12.20 -6.42
CA GLU A 212 -7.88 11.31 -7.56
C GLU A 212 -6.59 11.16 -8.37
N LEU A 213 -5.54 11.93 -8.06
CA LEU A 213 -4.33 12.02 -8.87
C LEU A 213 -3.57 10.71 -9.01
N ASN A 214 -3.81 9.71 -8.15
CA ASN A 214 -3.11 8.43 -8.18
C ASN A 214 -1.57 8.61 -8.17
N GLY A 215 -1.09 9.56 -7.37
CA GLY A 215 0.33 9.88 -7.25
C GLY A 215 0.92 10.73 -8.39
N HIS A 216 0.13 11.12 -9.39
CA HIS A 216 0.60 11.99 -10.47
C HIS A 216 0.75 13.44 -10.02
N THR A 217 1.86 14.08 -10.43
CA THR A 217 2.03 15.53 -10.30
C THR A 217 1.11 16.25 -11.27
N GLU A 218 0.30 17.21 -10.79
CA GLU A 218 -0.70 17.92 -11.60
C GLU A 218 -0.11 18.59 -12.85
N ALA A 219 1.06 19.23 -12.70
CA ALA A 219 1.76 19.89 -13.80
C ALA A 219 2.15 18.93 -14.94
N ASN A 220 2.25 17.63 -14.66
CA ASN A 220 2.61 16.59 -15.62
C ASN A 220 1.38 15.88 -16.19
N LEU A 221 0.16 16.22 -15.77
CA LEU A 221 -1.03 15.58 -16.32
C LEU A 221 -1.18 15.88 -17.82
N GLN A 222 -1.74 14.93 -18.53
CA GLN A 222 -2.17 15.07 -19.91
C GLN A 222 -3.40 14.21 -20.14
N MET A 223 -4.25 14.66 -21.08
CA MET A 223 -5.41 13.88 -21.48
C MET A 223 -5.00 12.72 -22.38
N TYR A 224 -5.56 11.54 -22.09
CA TYR A 224 -5.42 10.36 -22.92
C TYR A 224 -6.79 9.94 -23.44
N GLN A 225 -6.83 9.53 -24.70
CA GLN A 225 -8.01 8.96 -25.34
C GLN A 225 -7.74 7.50 -25.70
N TRP A 226 -8.65 6.62 -25.32
CA TRP A 226 -8.63 5.22 -25.74
C TRP A 226 -8.97 5.11 -27.22
N PHE A 227 -8.15 4.37 -27.96
CA PHE A 227 -8.40 4.07 -29.38
C PHE A 227 -8.84 2.63 -29.56
N ASN A 228 -9.96 2.43 -30.28
CA ASN A 228 -10.46 1.12 -30.70
C ASN A 228 -10.87 1.20 -32.17
N GLY A 229 -9.92 1.00 -33.07
CA GLY A 229 -10.09 1.23 -34.51
C GLY A 229 -9.41 0.17 -35.39
N GLY A 230 -9.72 -1.12 -35.14
CA GLY A 230 -9.30 -2.25 -35.98
C GLY A 230 -7.85 -2.74 -35.79
N GLY A 231 -7.01 -1.98 -35.08
CA GLY A 231 -5.68 -2.40 -34.58
C GLY A 231 -5.70 -2.77 -33.09
N PRO A 232 -4.53 -3.01 -32.46
CA PRO A 232 -4.46 -3.20 -31.01
C PRO A 232 -4.99 -1.95 -30.29
N ASN A 233 -5.68 -2.17 -29.16
CA ASN A 233 -6.23 -1.06 -28.39
C ASN A 233 -5.15 -0.44 -27.49
N PHE A 234 -5.05 0.88 -27.51
CA PHE A 234 -4.09 1.61 -26.67
C PHE A 234 -4.58 3.01 -26.31
N TRP A 235 -3.96 3.58 -25.28
CA TRP A 235 -4.16 4.97 -24.90
C TRP A 235 -3.28 5.88 -25.74
N THR A 236 -3.90 6.88 -26.38
CA THR A 236 -3.20 7.88 -27.18
C THR A 236 -3.20 9.23 -26.45
N PRO A 237 -2.04 9.87 -26.27
CA PRO A 237 -1.97 11.20 -25.69
C PRO A 237 -2.69 12.22 -26.57
N ARG A 238 -3.31 13.22 -25.94
CA ARG A 238 -3.96 14.32 -26.65
C ARG A 238 -3.38 15.65 -26.20
N ALA A 239 -2.98 16.44 -27.19
CA ALA A 239 -2.44 17.77 -26.98
C ALA A 239 -3.52 18.67 -26.39
N GLY A 240 -3.15 19.41 -25.35
CA GLY A 240 -4.05 20.21 -24.56
C GLY A 240 -3.29 21.01 -23.52
N THR A 241 -4.01 21.64 -22.61
CA THR A 241 -3.43 22.40 -21.50
C THR A 241 -3.99 21.92 -20.17
N ILE A 242 -3.13 21.95 -19.15
CA ILE A 242 -3.51 21.76 -17.75
C ILE A 242 -3.58 23.11 -17.07
N ASN A 243 -4.63 23.32 -16.29
CA ASN A 243 -4.75 24.42 -15.35
C ASN A 243 -4.81 23.84 -13.93
N THR A 244 -3.69 23.94 -13.21
CA THR A 244 -3.52 23.43 -11.83
C THR A 244 -4.14 24.34 -10.77
N VAL A 245 -4.63 25.53 -11.13
CA VAL A 245 -5.37 26.40 -10.21
C VAL A 245 -6.86 26.05 -10.24
N ALA A 246 -7.38 25.72 -11.42
CA ALA A 246 -8.76 25.32 -11.63
C ALA A 246 -8.97 23.79 -11.58
N ASN A 247 -7.91 23.01 -11.47
CA ASN A 247 -7.90 21.54 -11.51
C ASN A 247 -8.63 20.98 -12.74
N THR A 248 -8.24 21.49 -13.91
CA THR A 248 -8.85 21.11 -15.20
C THR A 248 -7.81 20.79 -16.26
N ALA A 249 -8.18 19.89 -17.16
CA ALA A 249 -7.44 19.59 -18.38
C ALA A 249 -8.37 19.74 -19.59
N ASN A 250 -7.89 20.33 -20.68
CA ASN A 250 -8.64 20.41 -21.94
C ASN A 250 -7.91 19.68 -23.05
N SER A 251 -8.65 19.32 -24.10
CA SER A 251 -8.10 18.72 -25.31
C SER A 251 -9.16 18.58 -26.39
N THR A 252 -8.73 18.52 -27.65
CA THR A 252 -9.57 18.03 -28.76
C THR A 252 -9.42 16.51 -28.91
N THR A 253 -10.54 15.78 -29.07
CA THR A 253 -10.51 14.34 -29.36
C THR A 253 -10.38 14.10 -30.87
N GLN A 254 -9.73 13.00 -31.29
CA GLN A 254 -9.44 12.74 -32.71
C GLN A 254 -10.59 12.08 -33.49
N THR A 255 -10.57 12.30 -34.80
CA THR A 255 -11.55 12.12 -35.89
C THR A 255 -11.95 10.70 -36.30
N ASN A 256 -11.46 9.65 -35.65
CA ASN A 256 -11.58 8.30 -36.22
C ASN A 256 -12.91 7.63 -35.85
N VAL A 257 -14.06 8.12 -36.35
CA VAL A 257 -15.35 7.37 -36.45
C VAL A 257 -15.57 6.39 -35.29
N LEU A 258 -15.38 6.85 -34.04
CA LEU A 258 -15.34 5.98 -32.88
C LEU A 258 -16.78 5.65 -32.48
N THR A 259 -17.04 4.40 -32.14
CA THR A 259 -18.34 4.00 -31.58
C THR A 259 -18.54 4.55 -30.17
N PHE A 260 -17.45 4.88 -29.48
CA PHE A 260 -17.44 5.64 -28.23
C PHE A 260 -16.12 6.35 -28.00
N TYR A 261 -16.16 7.43 -27.22
CA TYR A 261 -14.97 8.12 -26.70
C TYR A 261 -14.73 7.65 -25.30
N LYS A 262 -13.51 7.24 -24.97
CA LYS A 262 -13.10 6.99 -23.59
C LYS A 262 -11.86 7.81 -23.28
N VAL A 263 -11.94 8.63 -22.24
CA VAL A 263 -10.90 9.60 -21.88
C VAL A 263 -10.56 9.53 -20.39
N THR A 264 -9.32 9.83 -20.05
CA THR A 264 -8.81 9.94 -18.68
C THR A 264 -7.60 10.89 -18.66
N LEU A 265 -7.05 11.17 -17.47
CA LEU A 265 -5.79 11.88 -17.31
C LEU A 265 -4.70 10.92 -16.83
N GLY A 266 -3.50 11.06 -17.38
CA GLY A 266 -2.30 10.35 -16.96
C GLY A 266 -1.12 11.30 -16.95
N SER A 267 0.00 10.89 -16.37
CA SER A 267 1.23 11.67 -16.42
C SER A 267 1.88 11.61 -17.81
N ILE A 268 2.60 12.67 -18.20
CA ILE A 268 3.54 12.66 -19.33
C ILE A 268 4.92 12.17 -18.92
N THR A 269 5.25 12.28 -17.63
CA THR A 269 6.50 11.79 -17.05
C THR A 269 6.31 10.40 -16.51
N ILE A 270 7.23 9.49 -16.82
CA ILE A 270 7.36 8.22 -16.09
C ILE A 270 7.60 8.61 -14.62
N PRO A 271 6.83 8.08 -13.65
CA PRO A 271 7.12 8.35 -12.26
C PRO A 271 8.56 7.96 -11.99
N LEU A 272 9.31 8.87 -11.36
CA LEU A 272 10.66 8.55 -10.95
C LEU A 272 10.58 7.37 -9.97
N PRO A 273 11.39 6.30 -10.17
CA PRO A 273 11.44 5.18 -9.23
C PRO A 273 11.80 5.70 -7.83
N VAL A 274 11.49 4.91 -6.79
CA VAL A 274 11.81 5.22 -5.38
C VAL A 274 13.18 5.89 -5.28
N GLU A 275 13.21 7.06 -4.68
CA GLU A 275 14.45 7.81 -4.49
C GLU A 275 15.09 7.39 -3.17
N LEU A 276 16.08 6.50 -3.24
CA LEU A 276 16.85 6.07 -2.08
C LEU A 276 17.81 7.18 -1.64
N LEU A 277 17.67 7.64 -0.40
CA LEU A 277 18.57 8.61 0.21
C LEU A 277 19.82 7.97 0.78
N ASN A 278 19.66 6.82 1.43
CA ASN A 278 20.74 6.13 2.13
C ASN A 278 20.44 4.64 2.25
N PHE A 279 21.48 3.83 2.19
CA PHE A 279 21.47 2.42 2.59
C PHE A 279 22.80 2.12 3.28
N SER A 280 22.75 1.58 4.49
CA SER A 280 23.93 1.40 5.35
C SER A 280 23.81 0.17 6.23
N ALA A 281 24.95 -0.37 6.66
CA ALA A 281 25.03 -1.51 7.56
C ALA A 281 26.13 -1.29 8.60
N LYS A 282 25.90 -1.76 9.83
CA LYS A 282 26.81 -1.60 10.97
C LYS A 282 26.86 -2.87 11.80
N CYS A 283 28.05 -3.30 12.21
CA CYS A 283 28.19 -4.42 13.14
C CYS A 283 27.63 -4.05 14.52
N ASP A 284 26.73 -4.87 15.05
CA ASP A 284 26.16 -4.80 16.39
C ASP A 284 26.23 -6.20 17.02
N ASN A 285 27.44 -6.59 17.45
CA ASN A 285 27.82 -7.96 17.82
C ASN A 285 26.78 -8.65 18.73
N PRO A 286 26.27 -9.83 18.38
CA PRO A 286 26.69 -10.73 17.30
C PRO A 286 25.94 -10.55 15.95
N SER A 287 25.24 -9.43 15.76
CA SER A 287 24.40 -9.15 14.58
C SER A 287 24.94 -8.00 13.71
N ILE A 288 24.30 -7.76 12.56
CA ILE A 288 24.52 -6.56 11.74
C ILE A 288 23.19 -5.84 11.61
N GLU A 289 23.17 -4.56 11.99
CA GLU A 289 22.04 -3.67 11.77
C GLU A 289 22.12 -3.08 10.35
N ILE A 290 21.00 -3.09 9.63
CA ILE A 290 20.89 -2.62 8.25
C ILE A 290 19.79 -1.57 8.20
N ASN A 291 20.10 -0.38 7.69
CA ASN A 291 19.22 0.79 7.68
C ASN A 291 19.13 1.41 6.28
N TRP A 292 17.92 1.82 5.87
CA TRP A 292 17.74 2.64 4.67
C TRP A 292 16.67 3.71 4.82
N GLN A 293 16.78 4.72 3.97
CA GLN A 293 15.87 5.85 3.91
C GLN A 293 15.48 6.15 2.47
N THR A 294 14.20 6.41 2.23
CA THR A 294 13.66 6.85 0.94
C THR A 294 13.21 8.30 1.04
N ALA A 295 13.46 9.13 0.02
CA ALA A 295 12.93 10.50 -0.06
C ALA A 295 11.48 10.50 -0.54
N SER A 296 11.16 9.58 -1.45
CA SER A 296 9.82 9.37 -1.97
C SER A 296 9.64 7.92 -2.39
N GLU A 297 8.41 7.43 -2.24
CA GLU A 297 8.00 6.10 -2.66
C GLU A 297 6.76 6.22 -3.53
N LEU A 298 6.79 5.65 -4.73
CA LEU A 298 5.62 5.54 -5.59
C LEU A 298 5.53 4.15 -6.17
N ASN A 299 4.37 3.52 -6.00
CA ASN A 299 4.04 2.17 -6.48
C ASN A 299 4.94 1.06 -5.92
N ASN A 300 5.69 1.31 -4.85
CA ASN A 300 6.49 0.30 -4.17
C ASN A 300 5.58 -0.66 -3.36
N ASP A 301 5.74 -1.97 -3.56
CA ASP A 301 5.05 -3.00 -2.77
C ASP A 301 5.89 -3.37 -1.53
N TYR A 302 7.16 -3.71 -1.75
CA TYR A 302 8.08 -4.08 -0.66
C TYR A 302 9.55 -3.92 -1.06
N PHE A 303 10.41 -3.90 -0.04
CA PHE A 303 11.85 -4.04 -0.18
C PHE A 303 12.30 -5.44 0.22
N THR A 304 13.24 -6.01 -0.52
CA THR A 304 13.98 -7.21 -0.15
C THR A 304 15.42 -6.81 0.16
N VAL A 305 15.87 -7.12 1.38
CA VAL A 305 17.29 -7.06 1.72
C VAL A 305 17.89 -8.40 1.36
N GLU A 306 18.92 -8.40 0.52
CA GLU A 306 19.64 -9.60 0.15
C GLU A 306 21.06 -9.55 0.69
N LYS A 307 21.60 -10.72 1.06
CA LYS A 307 22.94 -10.84 1.61
C LYS A 307 23.81 -11.82 0.83
N SER A 308 25.11 -11.57 0.84
CA SER A 308 26.12 -12.37 0.14
C SER A 308 27.45 -12.41 0.93
N PRO A 309 28.17 -13.55 0.93
CA PRO A 309 29.52 -13.64 1.47
C PRO A 309 30.60 -13.18 0.49
N ASP A 310 30.31 -13.16 -0.81
CA ASP A 310 31.28 -12.92 -1.89
C ASP A 310 30.96 -11.67 -2.74
N GLY A 311 29.81 -11.05 -2.52
CA GLY A 311 29.32 -9.91 -3.30
C GLY A 311 28.86 -10.29 -4.71
N LEU A 312 28.76 -11.59 -5.02
CA LEU A 312 28.37 -12.12 -6.32
C LEU A 312 27.06 -12.91 -6.24
N ASN A 313 26.97 -13.84 -5.29
CA ASN A 313 25.82 -14.69 -5.09
C ASN A 313 25.00 -14.18 -3.90
N PHE A 314 23.85 -13.60 -4.19
CA PHE A 314 22.94 -13.04 -3.20
C PHE A 314 21.82 -14.02 -2.85
N THR A 315 21.44 -14.00 -1.59
CA THR A 315 20.29 -14.74 -1.06
C THR A 315 19.38 -13.78 -0.29
N PRO A 316 18.05 -13.91 -0.38
CA PRO A 316 17.14 -13.10 0.41
C PRO A 316 17.39 -13.27 1.91
N LEU A 317 17.59 -12.16 2.62
CA LEU A 317 17.66 -12.13 4.09
C LEU A 317 16.28 -11.88 4.66
N THR A 318 15.60 -10.82 4.20
CA THR A 318 14.26 -10.46 4.67
C THR A 318 13.52 -9.61 3.63
N MET A 319 12.19 -9.57 3.77
CA MET A 319 11.30 -8.74 2.97
C MET A 319 10.51 -7.82 3.90
N ILE A 320 10.51 -6.52 3.62
CA ILE A 320 9.82 -5.49 4.41
C ILE A 320 8.79 -4.80 3.51
N PRO A 321 7.49 -4.90 3.82
CA PRO A 321 6.45 -4.15 3.11
C PRO A 321 6.75 -2.64 3.11
N SER A 322 6.45 -2.00 1.99
CA SER A 322 6.51 -0.53 1.90
C SER A 322 5.48 0.10 2.85
N ARG A 323 5.64 1.39 3.15
CA ARG A 323 4.61 2.17 3.84
C ARG A 323 3.56 2.76 2.88
N GLY A 324 3.55 2.32 1.62
CA GLY A 324 2.72 2.87 0.55
C GLY A 324 3.35 4.10 -0.11
N ASN A 325 2.57 4.79 -0.95
CA ASN A 325 3.04 5.98 -1.64
C ASN A 325 3.37 7.10 -0.62
N SER A 326 4.58 7.63 -0.67
CA SER A 326 5.05 8.70 0.22
C SER A 326 5.82 9.76 -0.57
N SER A 327 5.60 11.03 -0.21
CA SER A 327 6.46 12.14 -0.59
C SER A 327 7.27 12.69 0.60
N GLU A 328 7.20 12.02 1.75
CA GLU A 328 7.97 12.29 2.95
C GLU A 328 9.05 11.22 3.15
N ILE A 329 10.11 11.57 3.90
CA ILE A 329 11.19 10.64 4.21
C ILE A 329 10.66 9.46 5.02
N VAL A 330 10.91 8.24 4.55
CA VAL A 330 10.58 7.01 5.28
C VAL A 330 11.83 6.27 5.67
N GLU A 331 11.89 5.84 6.93
CA GLU A 331 13.02 5.11 7.50
C GLU A 331 12.64 3.65 7.76
N TYR A 332 13.57 2.76 7.44
CA TYR A 332 13.44 1.31 7.60
C TYR A 332 14.71 0.73 8.21
N SER A 333 14.55 -0.37 8.95
CA SER A 333 15.65 -1.10 9.56
C SER A 333 15.38 -2.59 9.65
N THR A 334 16.46 -3.38 9.68
CA THR A 334 16.43 -4.82 9.96
C THR A 334 17.77 -5.29 10.54
N PHE A 335 17.81 -6.53 11.03
CA PHE A 335 19.01 -7.18 11.55
C PHE A 335 19.35 -8.46 10.79
N ASP A 336 20.64 -8.70 10.56
CA ASP A 336 21.19 -10.01 10.21
C ASP A 336 21.76 -10.67 11.48
N PHE A 337 21.09 -11.70 11.99
CA PHE A 337 21.49 -12.44 13.18
C PHE A 337 22.47 -13.60 12.89
N SER A 338 22.87 -13.80 11.63
CA SER A 338 23.83 -14.83 11.26
C SER A 338 24.82 -14.29 10.22
N PRO A 339 25.61 -13.27 10.58
CA PRO A 339 26.59 -12.68 9.69
C PRO A 339 27.73 -13.66 9.39
N PHE A 340 28.30 -13.56 8.19
CA PHE A 340 29.54 -14.23 7.83
C PHE A 340 30.72 -13.61 8.59
N SER A 341 31.77 -14.40 8.80
CA SER A 341 33.02 -13.87 9.36
C SER A 341 33.71 -12.96 8.34
N GLY A 342 34.07 -11.74 8.73
CA GLY A 342 34.74 -10.78 7.85
C GLY A 342 33.75 -9.97 7.02
N ASN A 343 33.95 -9.91 5.70
CA ASN A 343 33.09 -9.12 4.82
C ASN A 343 31.69 -9.73 4.70
N ASN A 344 30.69 -8.88 4.91
CA ASN A 344 29.29 -9.15 4.61
C ASN A 344 28.85 -8.13 3.56
N TYR A 345 28.17 -8.59 2.51
CA TYR A 345 27.67 -7.76 1.44
C TYR A 345 26.15 -7.73 1.47
N TYR A 346 25.56 -6.55 1.34
CA TYR A 346 24.11 -6.37 1.29
C TYR A 346 23.71 -5.51 0.10
N ARG A 347 22.61 -5.87 -0.54
CA ARG A 347 21.96 -5.02 -1.54
C ARG A 347 20.48 -4.90 -1.21
N LEU A 348 19.90 -3.77 -1.61
CA LEU A 348 18.47 -3.52 -1.46
C LEU A 348 17.80 -3.70 -2.82
N LEU A 349 16.74 -4.49 -2.84
CA LEU A 349 15.87 -4.71 -4.00
C LEU A 349 14.50 -4.12 -3.69
N GLN A 350 13.98 -3.27 -4.57
CA GLN A 350 12.60 -2.81 -4.57
C GLN A 350 11.77 -3.67 -5.50
N THR A 351 10.55 -4.02 -5.07
CA THR A 351 9.54 -4.63 -5.94
C THR A 351 8.30 -3.76 -5.95
N ASP A 352 7.89 -3.32 -7.13
CA ASP A 352 6.69 -2.50 -7.33
C ASP A 352 5.40 -3.34 -7.30
N LEU A 353 4.27 -2.67 -7.13
CA LEU A 353 2.92 -3.25 -7.16
C LEU A 353 2.58 -3.94 -8.49
N ASP A 354 3.34 -3.67 -9.56
CA ASP A 354 3.23 -4.35 -10.85
C ASP A 354 4.27 -5.47 -11.06
N GLY A 355 5.11 -5.72 -10.06
CA GLY A 355 6.17 -6.73 -10.06
C GLY A 355 7.49 -6.26 -10.66
N THR A 356 7.62 -4.98 -11.02
CA THR A 356 8.91 -4.43 -11.50
C THR A 356 9.94 -4.45 -10.38
N GLU A 357 11.13 -4.96 -10.68
CA GLU A 357 12.24 -5.09 -9.73
C GLU A 357 13.33 -4.05 -10.03
N THR A 358 13.74 -3.30 -9.00
CA THR A 358 14.84 -2.32 -9.09
C THR A 358 15.87 -2.56 -8.00
N TYR A 359 17.12 -2.78 -8.39
CA TYR A 359 18.24 -2.93 -7.45
C TYR A 359 18.87 -1.58 -7.13
N PHE A 360 19.17 -1.35 -5.86
CA PHE A 360 19.93 -0.21 -5.38
C PHE A 360 21.39 -0.57 -5.06
N GLU A 361 22.09 0.36 -4.42
CA GLU A 361 23.50 0.26 -4.09
C GLU A 361 23.84 -1.00 -3.28
N LEU A 362 25.03 -1.53 -3.59
CA LEU A 362 25.69 -2.61 -2.85
C LEU A 362 26.53 -2.00 -1.73
N ILE A 363 26.25 -2.39 -0.50
CA ILE A 363 27.04 -2.00 0.67
C ILE A 363 27.83 -3.19 1.22
N THR A 364 28.95 -2.89 1.88
CA THR A 364 29.76 -3.89 2.55
C THR A 364 30.05 -3.46 3.98
N VAL A 365 30.05 -4.43 4.88
CA VAL A 365 30.48 -4.24 6.26
C VAL A 365 31.39 -5.40 6.64
N ASN A 366 32.57 -5.07 7.17
CA ASN A 366 33.50 -6.07 7.67
C ASN A 366 33.26 -6.24 9.17
N CYS A 367 32.60 -7.33 9.53
CA CYS A 367 32.55 -7.81 10.90
C CYS A 367 33.58 -8.93 11.04
N SER A 368 34.86 -8.58 10.85
CA SER A 368 35.92 -9.38 11.45
C SER A 368 35.65 -9.36 12.94
N GLN A 369 35.47 -10.55 13.53
CA GLN A 369 35.37 -10.63 14.98
C GLN A 369 36.63 -9.96 15.53
N GLU A 370 36.48 -8.79 16.14
CA GLU A 370 37.59 -8.09 16.77
C GLU A 370 38.34 -9.08 17.65
N ASN A 371 39.67 -9.09 17.55
CA ASN A 371 40.61 -9.97 18.25
C ASN A 371 40.06 -10.42 19.61
N ILE A 372 39.39 -11.58 19.67
CA ILE A 372 39.05 -12.19 20.94
C ILE A 372 40.39 -12.58 21.54
N VAL A 373 40.86 -11.81 22.51
CA VAL A 373 42.06 -12.12 23.26
C VAL A 373 41.80 -13.46 23.95
N GLU A 374 42.51 -14.50 23.51
CA GLU A 374 42.47 -15.80 24.17
C GLU A 374 42.87 -15.58 25.64
N ASP A 375 42.08 -16.12 26.58
CA ASP A 375 42.40 -16.06 28.01
C ASP A 375 41.71 -17.21 28.75
N ILE A 376 42.26 -17.58 29.90
CA ILE A 376 41.66 -18.54 30.81
C ILE A 376 41.62 -17.95 32.21
N LEU A 377 40.44 -17.95 32.84
CA LEU A 377 40.22 -17.35 34.16
C LEU A 377 39.66 -18.41 35.13
N PRO A 378 40.31 -18.67 36.27
CA PRO A 378 39.76 -19.56 37.28
C PRO A 378 38.50 -18.93 37.91
N VAL A 379 37.42 -19.70 38.06
CA VAL A 379 36.11 -19.17 38.51
C VAL A 379 35.98 -19.20 40.03
N SER A 380 36.51 -20.23 40.69
CA SER A 380 36.70 -20.30 42.14
C SER A 380 37.42 -21.62 42.47
N PRO A 381 38.73 -21.62 42.75
CA PRO A 381 39.42 -22.86 43.12
C PRO A 381 38.92 -23.34 44.50
N SER A 382 38.18 -24.44 44.54
CA SER A 382 37.80 -25.12 45.77
C SER A 382 38.64 -26.40 45.94
N VAL A 383 38.67 -26.96 47.16
CA VAL A 383 39.35 -28.25 47.38
C VAL A 383 38.67 -29.38 46.59
N TYR A 384 37.40 -29.24 46.22
CA TYR A 384 36.58 -30.29 45.60
C TYR A 384 36.49 -30.19 44.07
N ASN A 385 36.63 -28.99 43.50
CA ASN A 385 36.50 -28.76 42.07
C ASN A 385 37.31 -27.54 41.60
N VAL A 386 37.74 -27.61 40.34
CA VAL A 386 38.38 -26.49 39.64
C VAL A 386 37.58 -26.20 38.38
N ASP A 387 36.96 -25.03 38.33
CA ASP A 387 36.26 -24.52 37.15
C ASP A 387 37.01 -23.33 36.55
N ALA A 388 36.93 -23.20 35.22
CA ALA A 388 37.58 -22.15 34.46
C ALA A 388 36.65 -21.53 33.41
N ILE A 389 36.66 -20.21 33.30
CA ILE A 389 36.12 -19.50 32.14
C ILE A 389 37.20 -19.50 31.07
N VAL A 390 36.86 -20.05 29.90
CA VAL A 390 37.71 -20.05 28.70
C VAL A 390 37.16 -19.03 27.72
N ARG A 391 37.99 -18.10 27.27
CA ARG A 391 37.69 -17.12 26.22
C ARG A 391 38.55 -17.42 25.00
N GLY A 392 37.91 -17.45 23.83
CA GLY A 392 38.59 -17.81 22.60
C GLY A 392 37.66 -17.76 21.40
N LYS A 393 38.19 -18.17 20.24
CA LYS A 393 37.45 -18.19 18.99
C LYS A 393 36.42 -19.32 18.99
N SER A 394 35.18 -18.99 18.66
CA SER A 394 34.10 -19.97 18.50
C SER A 394 34.48 -21.01 17.43
N GLY A 395 34.25 -22.29 17.73
CA GLY A 395 34.58 -23.43 16.87
C GLY A 395 36.05 -23.87 16.92
N SER A 396 36.93 -23.18 17.67
CA SER A 396 38.32 -23.60 17.84
C SER A 396 38.50 -24.63 18.97
N ASN A 397 39.48 -25.51 18.77
CA ASN A 397 39.88 -26.52 19.76
C ASN A 397 40.84 -25.93 20.78
N TYR A 398 40.56 -26.17 22.06
CA TYR A 398 41.43 -25.80 23.17
C TYR A 398 41.75 -27.01 24.04
N THR A 399 43.01 -27.14 24.45
CA THR A 399 43.43 -28.11 25.47
C THR A 399 43.64 -27.38 26.79
N ILE A 400 42.91 -27.79 27.82
CA ILE A 400 43.02 -27.25 29.18
C ILE A 400 43.74 -28.28 30.03
N VAL A 401 44.83 -27.87 30.67
CA VAL A 401 45.70 -28.72 31.48
C VAL A 401 45.83 -28.13 32.88
N LEU A 402 45.61 -28.95 33.89
CA LEU A 402 45.89 -28.63 35.28
C LEU A 402 47.16 -29.38 35.72
N THR A 403 48.16 -28.66 36.23
CA THR A 403 49.41 -29.25 36.74
C THR A 403 49.72 -28.80 38.16
N ASP A 404 50.51 -29.60 38.90
CA ASP A 404 51.12 -29.18 40.16
C ASP A 404 52.39 -28.31 39.93
N VAL A 405 53.06 -27.92 41.03
CA VAL A 405 54.32 -27.15 40.99
C VAL A 405 55.52 -27.91 40.39
N LEU A 406 55.45 -29.23 40.34
CA LEU A 406 56.48 -30.08 39.72
C LEU A 406 56.21 -30.33 38.24
N GLY A 407 55.08 -29.83 37.71
CA GLY A 407 54.64 -30.02 36.33
C GLY A 407 53.93 -31.36 36.09
N GLN A 408 53.59 -32.11 37.13
CA GLN A 408 52.79 -33.32 37.01
C GLN A 408 51.37 -32.95 36.54
N ILE A 409 50.91 -33.61 35.47
CA ILE A 409 49.55 -33.40 34.93
C ILE A 409 48.54 -34.10 35.85
N ILE A 410 47.59 -33.31 36.35
CA ILE A 410 46.50 -33.77 37.21
C ILE A 410 45.23 -33.98 36.39
N SER A 411 44.98 -33.08 35.43
CA SER A 411 43.85 -33.16 34.50
C SER A 411 44.23 -32.59 33.14
N SER A 412 43.65 -33.14 32.08
CA SER A 412 43.76 -32.65 30.71
C SER A 412 42.44 -32.88 29.98
N LYS A 413 41.87 -31.82 29.42
CA LYS A 413 40.60 -31.85 28.67
C LYS A 413 40.74 -31.11 27.34
N ASN A 414 40.14 -31.66 26.29
CA ASN A 414 39.98 -30.97 25.02
C ASN A 414 38.53 -30.47 24.90
N ILE A 415 38.35 -29.23 24.46
CA ILE A 415 37.04 -28.61 24.25
C ILE A 415 36.97 -27.90 22.90
N ILE A 416 35.75 -27.75 22.38
CA ILE A 416 35.42 -26.86 21.26
C ILE A 416 34.47 -25.81 21.81
N LEU A 417 34.82 -24.53 21.70
CA LEU A 417 33.93 -23.45 22.15
C LEU A 417 32.74 -23.32 21.20
N SER A 418 31.51 -23.30 21.72
CA SER A 418 30.29 -23.01 20.97
C SER A 418 29.98 -21.51 20.84
N GLY A 419 30.69 -20.66 21.59
CA GLY A 419 30.62 -19.20 21.54
C GLY A 419 31.98 -18.55 21.84
N SER A 420 32.00 -17.24 22.14
CA SER A 420 33.25 -16.50 22.46
C SER A 420 33.77 -16.76 23.89
N GLN A 421 32.95 -17.38 24.75
CA GLN A 421 33.30 -17.72 26.12
C GLN A 421 32.48 -18.92 26.61
N GLU A 422 33.10 -19.84 27.34
CA GLU A 422 32.41 -20.93 28.03
C GLU A 422 33.00 -21.18 29.43
N THR A 423 32.19 -21.75 30.32
CA THR A 423 32.68 -22.25 31.63
C THR A 423 32.91 -23.75 31.53
N VAL A 424 34.09 -24.18 31.95
CA VAL A 424 34.56 -25.55 31.84
C VAL A 424 34.88 -26.06 33.23
N ASN A 425 34.28 -27.19 33.59
CA ASN A 425 34.75 -27.95 34.72
C ASN A 425 36.07 -28.64 34.34
N VAL A 426 37.17 -28.32 35.02
CA VAL A 426 38.51 -28.83 34.71
C VAL A 426 38.82 -30.10 35.51
N TYR A 427 38.41 -30.15 36.77
CA TYR A 427 38.65 -31.27 37.69
C TYR A 427 37.56 -31.36 38.76
N GLU A 428 37.14 -32.59 39.11
CA GLU A 428 36.09 -32.91 40.10
C GLU A 428 36.60 -33.96 41.10
N ASN A 429 37.63 -33.62 41.85
CA ASN A 429 38.08 -34.44 42.96
C ASN A 429 38.85 -33.60 43.99
N ILE A 430 39.09 -34.19 45.16
CA ILE A 430 39.83 -33.54 46.24
C ILE A 430 41.28 -33.31 45.80
N LEU A 431 41.68 -32.04 45.74
CA LEU A 431 43.08 -31.64 45.55
C LEU A 431 43.76 -31.43 46.91
N ALA A 432 45.04 -31.77 46.99
CA ALA A 432 45.85 -31.39 48.14
C ALA A 432 45.98 -29.86 48.22
N THR A 433 46.15 -29.32 49.42
CA THR A 433 46.45 -27.89 49.57
C THR A 433 47.79 -27.59 48.93
N GLY A 434 47.85 -26.60 48.05
CA GLY A 434 49.05 -26.32 47.26
C GLY A 434 48.82 -25.32 46.14
N VAL A 435 49.90 -25.05 45.40
CA VAL A 435 49.87 -24.20 44.21
C VAL A 435 49.73 -25.10 42.98
N TYR A 436 48.87 -24.69 42.06
CA TYR A 436 48.64 -25.38 40.80
C TYR A 436 48.68 -24.38 39.64
N PHE A 437 48.88 -24.88 38.42
CA PHE A 437 48.84 -24.08 37.21
C PHE A 437 47.74 -24.58 36.28
N LEU A 438 46.86 -23.65 35.89
CA LEU A 438 45.80 -23.87 34.92
C LEU A 438 46.27 -23.31 33.58
N THR A 439 46.46 -24.18 32.60
CA THR A 439 47.03 -23.83 31.31
C THR A 439 46.03 -24.12 30.20
N MET A 440 45.78 -23.13 29.33
CA MET A 440 45.07 -23.27 28.08
C MET A 440 46.07 -23.30 26.91
N ARG A 441 45.85 -24.20 25.94
CA ARG A 441 46.62 -24.29 24.70
C ARG A 441 45.68 -24.26 23.50
N SER A 442 46.01 -23.44 22.52
CA SER A 442 45.44 -23.44 21.16
C SER A 442 46.52 -23.86 20.16
N ALA A 443 46.22 -23.81 18.86
CA ALA A 443 47.22 -24.06 17.81
C ALA A 443 48.32 -22.97 17.78
N GLU A 444 48.01 -21.77 18.26
CA GLU A 444 48.86 -20.58 18.11
C GLU A 444 49.41 -20.06 19.45
N ASN A 445 48.71 -20.27 20.57
CA ASN A 445 49.09 -19.73 21.87
C ASN A 445 49.04 -20.75 23.02
N GLN A 446 49.77 -20.42 24.09
CA GLN A 446 49.66 -21.08 25.39
C GLN A 446 49.58 -20.01 26.49
N ILE A 447 48.56 -20.12 27.34
CA ILE A 447 48.28 -19.17 28.43
C ILE A 447 48.17 -19.95 29.73
N SER A 448 48.86 -19.50 30.77
CA SER A 448 48.87 -20.17 32.08
C SER A 448 48.54 -19.19 33.19
N LYS A 449 47.67 -19.61 34.12
CA LYS A 449 47.36 -18.89 35.36
C LYS A 449 47.69 -19.76 36.56
N GLN A 450 48.30 -19.15 37.58
CA GLN A 450 48.48 -19.78 38.87
C GLN A 450 47.17 -19.79 39.64
N ILE A 451 46.85 -20.92 40.28
CA ILE A 451 45.76 -21.04 41.25
C ILE A 451 46.32 -21.58 42.58
N VAL A 452 45.73 -21.17 43.69
CA VAL A 452 46.11 -21.62 45.04
C VAL A 452 44.92 -22.32 45.67
N ILE A 453 45.12 -23.56 46.11
CA ILE A 453 44.13 -24.36 46.84
C ILE A 453 44.48 -24.26 48.32
N GLY A 454 43.69 -23.50 49.06
CA GLY A 454 43.82 -23.26 50.52
C GLY A 454 42.63 -23.84 51.30
N PHE A 455 42.80 -23.90 52.62
CA PHE A 455 41.80 -24.40 53.57
C PHE A 455 40.47 -23.63 53.53
#